data_AF-A0AAV5ZR37-F1
#
_entry.id   AF-A0AAV5ZR37-F1
#
_cell.length_a   1.000
_cell.length_b   1.000
_cell.length_c   1.000
_cell.angle_alpha   90.00
_cell.angle_beta   90.00
_cell.angle_gamma   90.00
#
_symmetry.space_group_name_H-M   'P 1'
#
loop_
_entity.id
_entity.type
_entity.pdbx_description
1 polymer ?
#
loop_
_entity_poly.entity_id
_entity_poly.type
_entity_poly.pdbx_seq_one_letter_code
_entity_poly.pdbx_strand_id
1 'polypeptide(L)' 'MADSLPVPPVVLGVAVILALALWAWRQFYQFCPHCGALTRRVYAGWRRCRRCGRQYRRGLRLR' A
#
# COMPACT_ATOMS: atom_id res chain seq x y z
N MET A 1 27.12 28.41 -9.92
CA MET A 1 27.33 27.86 -8.56
C MET A 1 26.31 26.76 -8.40
N ALA A 2 26.63 25.54 -8.87
CA ALA A 2 25.75 24.40 -8.70
C ALA A 2 26.17 23.73 -7.40
N ASP A 3 25.55 24.16 -6.30
CA ASP A 3 25.74 23.55 -5.00
C ASP A 3 25.55 22.04 -5.12
N SER A 4 26.61 21.32 -4.75
CA SER A 4 26.69 19.88 -4.70
C SER A 4 25.55 19.34 -3.83
N LEU A 5 24.51 18.80 -4.47
CA LEU A 5 23.56 17.93 -3.78
C LEU A 5 24.39 16.85 -3.06
N PRO A 6 24.28 16.70 -1.73
CA PRO A 6 25.06 15.70 -0.98
C PRO A 6 24.69 14.26 -1.35
N VAL A 7 23.66 14.09 -2.19
CA VAL A 7 23.11 12.81 -2.64
C VAL A 7 23.23 12.68 -4.16
N PRO A 8 23.76 11.55 -4.66
CA PRO A 8 23.83 11.29 -6.09
C PRO A 8 22.42 11.35 -6.72
N PRO A 9 22.28 11.85 -7.97
CA PRO A 9 20.98 11.92 -8.65
C PRO A 9 20.31 10.54 -8.80
N VAL A 10 21.12 9.47 -8.91
CA VAL A 10 20.63 8.08 -8.93
C VAL A 10 19.95 7.71 -7.61
N VAL A 11 20.54 8.10 -6.47
CA VAL A 11 19.97 7.81 -5.14
C VAL A 11 18.64 8.55 -4.97
N LEU A 12 18.57 9.81 -5.40
CA LEU A 12 17.32 10.57 -5.47
C LEU A 12 16.27 9.86 -6.35
N GLY A 13 16.65 9.41 -7.54
CA GLY A 13 15.76 8.66 -8.43
C GLY A 13 15.20 7.39 -7.80
N VAL A 14 16.06 6.58 -7.17
CA VAL A 14 15.65 5.36 -6.47
C VAL A 14 14.70 5.68 -5.30
N ALA A 15 15.01 6.71 -4.51
CA ALA A 15 14.18 7.12 -3.40
C ALA A 15 12.76 7.53 -3.85
N VAL A 16 12.65 8.27 -4.96
CA VAL A 16 11.36 8.65 -5.55
C VAL A 16 10.59 7.41 -6.02
N ILE A 17 11.23 6.47 -6.71
CA ILE A 17 10.60 5.23 -7.17
C ILE A 17 10.06 4.41 -5.99
N LEU A 18 10.88 4.25 -4.93
CA LEU A 18 10.46 3.53 -3.73
C LEU A 18 9.30 4.22 -3.01
N ALA A 19 9.32 5.54 -2.91
CA ALA A 19 8.25 6.31 -2.31
C ALA A 19 6.92 6.12 -3.08
N LEU A 20 6.98 6.19 -4.41
CA LEU A 20 5.81 5.97 -5.27
C LEU A 20 5.32 4.53 -5.19
N ALA A 21 6.21 3.54 -5.17
CA ALA A 21 5.86 2.12 -5.03
C ALA A 21 5.17 1.85 -3.68
N LEU A 22 5.69 2.39 -2.58
CA LEU A 22 5.09 2.27 -1.25
C LEU A 22 3.74 2.98 -1.18
N TRP A 23 3.63 4.16 -1.78
CA TRP A 23 2.37 4.90 -1.84
C TRP A 23 1.32 4.12 -2.64
N ALA A 24 1.65 3.64 -3.83
CA ALA A 24 0.78 2.81 -4.65
C ALA A 24 0.37 1.54 -3.90
N TRP A 25 1.33 0.85 -3.25
CA TRP A 25 1.03 -0.33 -2.45
C TRP A 25 -0.01 -0.04 -1.37
N ARG A 26 0.16 1.06 -0.62
CA ARG A 26 -0.79 1.50 0.41
C ARG A 26 -2.17 1.83 -0.15
N GLN A 27 -2.25 2.35 -1.37
CA GLN A 27 -3.52 2.63 -2.04
C GLN A 27 -4.21 1.36 -2.54
N PHE A 28 -3.48 0.44 -3.18
CA PHE A 28 -4.08 -0.73 -3.84
C PHE A 28 -4.25 -1.95 -2.92
N TYR A 29 -3.50 -2.04 -1.83
CA TYR A 29 -3.52 -3.18 -0.92
C TYR A 29 -3.96 -2.77 0.50
N GLN A 30 -4.56 -3.73 1.19
CA GLN A 30 -4.90 -3.64 2.61
C GLN A 30 -4.84 -5.03 3.24
N PHE A 31 -4.60 -5.08 4.54
CA PHE A 31 -4.67 -6.34 5.27
C PHE A 31 -6.12 -6.70 5.61
N CYS A 32 -6.46 -7.98 5.48
CA CYS A 32 -7.77 -8.49 5.85
C CYS A 32 -7.96 -8.31 7.37
N PRO A 33 -9.06 -7.66 7.82
CA PRO A 33 -9.27 -7.40 9.25
C PRO A 33 -9.47 -8.68 10.07
N HIS A 34 -9.82 -9.81 9.43
CA HIS A 34 -10.09 -11.07 10.12
C HIS A 34 -8.86 -11.96 10.30
N CYS A 35 -7.95 -12.00 9.32
CA CYS A 35 -6.84 -12.96 9.29
C CYS A 35 -5.47 -12.34 9.01
N GLY A 36 -5.40 -11.02 8.80
CA GLY A 36 -4.14 -10.33 8.49
C GLY A 36 -3.55 -10.64 7.11
N ALA A 37 -4.24 -11.39 6.25
CA ALA A 37 -3.74 -11.66 4.90
C ALA A 37 -3.68 -10.39 4.05
N LEU A 38 -2.65 -10.25 3.21
CA LEU A 38 -2.58 -9.17 2.23
C LEU A 38 -3.69 -9.35 1.17
N THR A 39 -4.54 -8.35 1.00
CA THR A 39 -5.65 -8.37 0.06
C THR A 39 -5.73 -7.06 -0.73
N ARG A 40 -6.42 -7.05 -1.87
CA ARG A 40 -6.68 -5.80 -2.59
C ARG A 40 -7.63 -4.92 -1.79
N ARG A 41 -7.33 -3.63 -1.73
CA ARG A 41 -8.19 -2.60 -1.16
C ARG A 41 -9.53 -2.59 -1.89
N VAL A 42 -10.60 -2.47 -1.12
CA VAL A 42 -11.97 -2.31 -1.62
C VAL A 42 -12.26 -0.82 -1.68
N TYR A 43 -12.62 -0.30 -2.85
CA TYR A 43 -13.02 1.10 -3.00
C TYR A 43 -14.53 1.29 -2.80
N ALA A 44 -15.34 0.33 -3.27
CA ALA A 44 -16.79 0.29 -3.09
C ALA A 44 -17.27 -1.16 -2.88
N GLY A 45 -18.35 -1.32 -2.12
CA GLY A 45 -19.00 -2.61 -1.88
C GLY A 45 -18.24 -3.54 -0.92
N TRP A 46 -18.35 -4.84 -1.19
CA TRP A 46 -17.79 -5.92 -0.38
C TRP A 46 -16.92 -6.83 -1.24
N ARG A 47 -15.79 -7.30 -0.70
CA ARG A 47 -15.01 -8.39 -1.28
C ARG A 47 -14.83 -9.52 -0.28
N ARG A 48 -14.55 -10.70 -0.79
CA ARG A 48 -14.27 -11.90 0.00
C ARG A 48 -12.77 -12.13 0.06
N CYS A 49 -12.23 -12.37 1.26
CA CYS A 49 -10.82 -12.73 1.42
C CYS A 49 -10.59 -14.13 0.84
N ARG A 50 -9.58 -14.30 -0.02
CA ARG A 50 -9.24 -15.60 -0.61
C ARG A 50 -8.66 -16.60 0.41
N ARG A 51 -8.17 -16.11 1.57
CA ARG A 51 -7.56 -16.94 2.61
C ARG A 51 -8.56 -17.42 3.65
N CYS A 52 -9.36 -16.52 4.24
CA CYS A 52 -10.33 -16.87 5.29
C CYS A 52 -11.78 -16.99 4.81
N GLY A 53 -12.10 -16.63 3.56
CA GLY A 53 -13.46 -16.66 3.02
C GLY A 53 -14.41 -15.60 3.59
N ARG A 54 -13.98 -14.77 4.54
CA ARG A 54 -14.82 -13.73 5.16
C ARG A 54 -14.92 -12.50 4.27
N GLN A 55 -16.07 -11.82 4.36
CA GLN A 55 -16.31 -10.57 3.65
C GLN A 55 -15.63 -9.41 4.37
N TYR A 56 -15.08 -8.48 3.59
CA TYR A 56 -14.46 -7.26 4.07
C TYR A 56 -14.86 -6.08 3.18
N ARG A 57 -15.02 -4.90 3.79
CA ARG A 57 -15.26 -3.62 3.11
C ARG A 57 -14.26 -2.57 3.55
N ARG A 58 -14.23 -1.44 2.84
CA ARG A 58 -13.45 -0.27 3.25
C ARG A 58 -13.90 0.21 4.63
N GLY A 59 -12.95 0.41 5.55
CA GLY A 59 -13.23 0.93 6.89
C GLY A 59 -13.90 -0.07 7.85
N LEU A 60 -13.99 -1.36 7.51
CA LEU A 60 -14.42 -2.38 8.46
C LEU A 60 -13.34 -2.54 9.54
N ARG A 61 -13.52 -1.90 10.69
CA ARG A 61 -12.73 -2.16 11.90
C ARG A 61 -13.52 -3.17 12.73
N LEU A 62 -12.97 -4.37 12.87
CA LEU A 62 -13.43 -5.31 13.88
C LEU A 62 -12.85 -4.79 15.20
N ARG A 63 -13.74 -4.35 16.09
CA ARG A 63 -13.38 -3.89 17.42
C ARG A 63 -13.25 -5.09 18.34
#